data_AF-A0A1X0RSA2-F1
#
_entry.id   AF-A0A1X0RSA2-F1
#
_cell.length_a   1.000
_cell.length_b   1.000
_cell.length_c   1.000
_cell.angle_alpha   90.00
_cell.angle_beta   90.00
_cell.angle_gamma   90.00
#
_symmetry.space_group_name_H-M   'P 1'
#
loop_
_entity.id
_entity.type
_entity.pdbx_description
1 polymer ?
#
loop_
_entity_poly.entity_id
_entity_poly.type
_entity_poly.pdbx_seq_one_letter_code
_entity_poly.pdbx_strand_id
1 'polypeptide(L)' 'KKNKETAAYYFKIAADLNDPDAQNDLGHCYYHGHGVKKDLKMAAKYYRMADKQGQGIMGNSWIWKSKYD' A
#
# COMPACT_ATOMS: atom_id res chain seq x y z
N LYS A 1 12.34 13.61 17.57
CA LYS A 1 10.92 13.52 17.16
C LYS A 1 10.84 12.55 15.98
N LYS A 2 10.24 11.37 16.14
CA LYS A 2 10.10 10.42 15.02
C LYS A 2 9.28 11.11 13.93
N ASN A 3 9.92 11.33 12.78
CA ASN A 3 9.44 12.03 11.59
C ASN A 3 8.31 11.27 10.89
N LYS A 4 7.20 11.00 11.60
CA LYS A 4 6.04 10.28 11.07
C LYS A 4 5.43 11.01 9.88
N GLU A 5 5.47 12.35 9.90
CA GLU A 5 5.03 13.20 8.77
C GLU A 5 5.91 12.99 7.53
N THR A 6 7.23 12.89 7.72
CA THR A 6 8.16 12.63 6.62
C THR A 6 8.01 11.22 6.05
N ALA A 7 7.68 10.22 6.89
CA ALA A 7 7.41 8.86 6.43
C ALA A 7 6.20 8.80 5.49
N ALA A 8 5.08 9.40 5.88
CA ALA A 8 3.90 9.47 5.03
C ALA A 8 4.15 10.22 3.71
N TYR A 9 5.02 11.22 3.72
CA TYR A 9 5.45 11.92 2.51
C TYR A 9 6.20 11.01 1.54
N TYR A 10 7.19 10.23 2.01
CA TYR A 10 7.92 9.28 1.17
C TYR A 10 7.03 8.13 0.68
N PHE A 11 6.13 7.62 1.53
CA PHE A 11 5.16 6.59 1.13
C PHE A 11 4.21 7.09 0.06
N LYS A 12 3.84 8.38 0.06
CA LYS A 12 3.04 8.96 -1.02
C LYS A 12 3.80 8.95 -2.35
N ILE A 13 5.08 9.34 -2.34
CA ILE A 13 5.91 9.31 -3.55
C ILE A 13 6.04 7.87 -4.07
N ALA A 14 6.31 6.90 -3.19
CA ALA A 14 6.42 5.50 -3.59
C ALA A 14 5.06 4.91 -4.04
N ALA A 15 3.95 5.31 -3.41
CA ALA A 15 2.61 4.95 -3.85
C ALA A 15 2.28 5.51 -5.24
N ASP A 16 2.77 6.71 -5.58
CA ASP A 16 2.66 7.32 -6.92
C ASP A 16 3.55 6.59 -7.94
N LEU A 17 4.66 5.98 -7.50
CA LEU A 17 5.46 5.04 -8.29
C LEU A 17 4.82 3.65 -8.42
N ASN A 18 3.56 3.51 -7.99
CA ASN A 18 2.79 2.29 -8.07
C ASN A 18 3.36 1.13 -7.22
N ASP A 19 4.10 1.45 -6.16
CA ASP A 19 4.62 0.45 -5.22
C ASP A 19 3.49 -0.04 -4.28
N PRO A 20 3.14 -1.35 -4.32
CA PRO A 20 2.06 -1.90 -3.49
C PRO A 20 2.40 -1.88 -1.98
N ASP A 21 3.67 -2.03 -1.61
CA ASP A 21 4.10 -2.00 -0.21
C ASP A 21 3.98 -0.57 0.34
N ALA A 22 4.37 0.43 -0.43
CA ALA A 22 4.19 1.84 -0.06
C ALA A 22 2.73 2.26 0.06
N GLN A 23 1.85 1.74 -0.82
CA GLN A 23 0.40 1.97 -0.71
C GLN A 23 -0.17 1.36 0.58
N ASN A 24 0.30 0.17 0.97
CA ASN A 24 -0.08 -0.51 2.21
C ASN A 24 0.36 0.30 3.45
N ASP A 25 1.62 0.75 3.46
CA ASP A 25 2.18 1.57 4.54
C ASP A 25 1.51 2.95 4.64
N LEU A 26 1.18 3.57 3.52
CA LEU A 26 0.43 4.83 3.49
C LEU A 26 -0.99 4.63 4.05
N GLY A 27 -1.63 3.51 3.73
CA GLY A 27 -2.89 3.09 4.33
C GLY A 27 -2.81 2.99 5.85
N HIS A 28 -1.74 2.38 6.37
CA HIS A 28 -1.46 2.32 7.81
C HIS A 28 -1.27 3.71 8.43
N CYS A 29 -0.57 4.62 7.75
CA CYS A 29 -0.41 6.00 8.22
C CYS A 29 -1.75 6.72 8.35
N TYR A 30 -2.64 6.60 7.36
CA TYR A 30 -4.00 7.17 7.41
C TYR A 30 -4.89 6.50 8.46
N TYR A 31 -4.73 5.20 8.72
CA TYR A 31 -5.49 4.49 9.73
C TYR A 31 -5.13 4.91 11.16
N HIS A 32 -3.84 5.06 11.44
CA HIS A 32 -3.33 5.44 12.77
C HIS A 32 -3.18 6.95 12.98
N GLY A 33 -3.31 7.76 11.92
CA GLY A 33 -3.04 9.20 11.99
C GLY A 33 -1.55 9.51 12.22
N HIS A 34 -0.68 8.65 11.69
CA HIS A 34 0.77 8.81 11.83
C HIS A 34 1.31 9.75 10.76
N GLY A 35 1.48 11.02 11.13
CA GLY A 35 2.04 12.03 10.24
C GLY A 35 1.10 12.52 9.13
N VAL A 36 -0.12 12.00 9.10
CA VAL A 36 -1.24 12.47 8.28
C VAL A 36 -2.49 12.51 9.15
N LYS A 37 -3.48 13.31 8.74
CA LYS A 37 -4.78 13.32 9.41
C LYS A 37 -5.40 11.93 9.27
N LYS A 38 -5.87 11.37 10.39
CA LYS A 38 -6.55 10.07 10.40
C LYS A 38 -7.74 10.11 9.44
N ASP A 39 -7.73 9.24 8.45
CA ASP A 39 -8.79 9.10 7.46
C ASP A 39 -8.94 7.63 7.06
N LEU A 40 -9.95 6.99 7.62
CA LEU A 40 -10.26 5.58 7.38
C LEU A 40 -10.72 5.31 5.95
N LYS A 41 -11.35 6.30 5.29
CA LYS A 41 -11.78 6.15 3.88
C LYS A 41 -10.57 6.15 2.97
N MET A 42 -9.61 7.05 3.21
CA MET A 42 -8.36 7.08 2.46
C MET A 42 -7.52 5.83 2.72
N ALA A 43 -7.43 5.38 3.98
CA ALA A 43 -6.73 4.13 4.32
C ALA A 43 -7.30 2.94 3.53
N ALA A 44 -8.62 2.73 3.55
CA ALA A 44 -9.28 1.66 2.81
C ALA A 44 -9.08 1.77 1.29
N LYS A 45 -9.04 2.99 0.74
CA LYS A 45 -8.76 3.21 -0.68
C LYS A 45 -7.36 2.75 -1.06
N TYR A 46 -6.34 3.10 -0.26
CA TYR A 46 -4.96 2.69 -0.51
C TYR A 46 -4.75 1.18 -0.34
N TYR A 47 -5.33 0.57 0.70
CA TYR A 47 -5.30 -0.89 0.85
C TYR A 47 -5.93 -1.61 -0.35
N ARG A 48 -7.04 -1.10 -0.87
CA ARG A 48 -7.69 -1.68 -2.05
C ARG A 48 -6.87 -1.49 -3.34
N MET A 49 -6.08 -0.42 -3.44
CA MET A 49 -5.14 -0.23 -4.55
C MET A 49 -3.97 -1.22 -4.45
N ALA A 50 -3.39 -1.38 -3.26
CA ALA A 50 -2.32 -2.34 -3.00
C ALA A 50 -2.78 -3.78 -3.29
N ASP A 51 -3.96 -4.17 -2.81
CA ASP A 51 -4.55 -5.49 -3.04
C ASP A 51 -4.83 -5.75 -4.53
N LYS A 52 -5.38 -4.77 -5.26
CA LYS A 52 -5.56 -4.88 -6.72
C LYS A 52 -4.25 -5.09 -7.46
N GLN A 53 -3.15 -4.48 -7.01
CA GLN A 53 -1.84 -4.66 -7.61
C GLN A 53 -1.22 -6.00 -7.23
N GLY A 54 -1.30 -6.42 -5.97
CA GLY A 54 -0.87 -7.76 -5.52
C GLY A 54 -1.62 -8.89 -6.22
N GLN A 55 -2.94 -8.72 -6.42
CA GLN A 55 -3.79 -9.60 -7.22
C GLN A 55 -3.44 -9.57 -8.71
N GLY A 56 -2.98 -8.44 -9.26
CA GLY A 56 -2.49 -8.35 -10.64
C GLY A 56 -1.15 -9.07 -10.85
N ILE A 57 -0.25 -8.99 -9.86
CA ILE A 57 1.03 -9.74 -9.88
C ILE A 57 0.78 -11.24 -9.71
N MET A 58 -0.17 -11.63 -8.84
CA MET A 58 -0.64 -13.02 -8.70
C MET A 58 -1.52 -13.49 -9.87
N GLY A 59 -2.20 -12.59 -10.57
CA GLY A 59 -3.09 -12.89 -11.71
C GLY A 59 -2.34 -13.13 -13.02
N ASN A 60 -1.12 -12.62 -13.13
CA ASN A 60 -0.19 -12.98 -14.21
C ASN A 60 0.53 -14.30 -13.95
N SER A 61 0.17 -14.99 -12.86
CA SER A 61 0.75 -16.25 -12.45
C SER A 61 0.21 -17.44 -13.24
N TRP A 62 0.48 -17.43 -14.54
CA TRP A 62 0.54 -18.67 -15.33
C TRP A 62 1.73 -19.55 -14.93
N ILE A 63 2.56 -19.11 -13.97
CA ILE A 63 3.79 -19.77 -13.52
C ILE A 63 3.63 -20.47 -12.14
N TRP A 64 2.73 -20.04 -11.25
CA TRP A 64 2.64 -20.63 -9.89
C TRP A 64 1.69 -21.82 -9.79
N LYS A 65 0.81 -22.03 -10.78
CA LYS A 65 -0.11 -23.17 -10.78
C LYS A 65 0.59 -24.52 -11.02
N SER A 66 1.76 -24.54 -11.65
CA SER A 66 2.47 -25.78 -12.01
C SER A 66 3.26 -26.42 -10.84
N LYS A 67 3.50 -25.69 -9.74
CA LYS A 67 4.37 -26.18 -8.66
C LYS A 67 3.63 -26.81 -7.47
N TYR A 68 2.30 -26.69 -7.41
CA TYR A 68 1.50 -27.16 -6.29
C TYR A 68 0.31 -28.05 -6.69
N ASP A 69 0.27 -28.53 -7.94
CA ASP A 69 -0.52 -29.70 -8.35
C ASP A 69 0.35 -30.97 -8.30
#